data_AF-A0A2S6ACN7-F1
#
_entry.id   AF-A0A2S6ACN7-F1
#
_cell.length_a   1.000
_cell.length_b   1.000
_cell.length_c   1.000
_cell.angle_alpha   90.00
_cell.angle_beta   90.00
_cell.angle_gamma   90.00
#
_symmetry.space_group_name_H-M   'P 1'
#
loop_
_entity.id
_entity.type
_entity.pdbx_description
1 polymer ?
#
loop_
_entity_poly.entity_id
_entity_poly.type
_entity_poly.pdbx_seq_one_letter_code
_entity_poly.pdbx_strand_id
1 'polypeptide(L)'
;MGFLIARNSRTRAGWFEDFVRPGLENPVQRPWVHLADGSPADINALGELHIPQNSATVTGGGESYAFQPITSSWGFDTEFWWPVGGAAAQSFDFYFTDSWVNRGAAFTNCVGIRFFYRITGDTIYVGEFPAMIQPGSLLGDWPPPVSFNGHTLTLRVWVEDDRWVRVWLNNTYLGSVTLDQTYYFGPNRRCLRMVNASFSDMWMRWLYHYDRPATLPQPGVWNSQIFYDDFNRANGQVDNGWTVFGTAGQIVSNSYATTGTTDGSRGILRSTGVTNGRIRIEATLGGAIAPNNTADSSLILCANTGGTQGLAVNIFGNKLYLSRWSGSLTSPTFTDFGLPTNGVTVSSGDVVAFSLWDGIGWLEVNGQRRLYAATMNDVVPASNPAAGLRVERTSFNNSASFNDVRILTAA
;
A
#
# COMPACT_ATOMS: atom_id res chain seq x y z
N MET A 1 37.11 -2.64 12.37
CA MET A 1 36.91 -2.15 11.00
C MET A 1 35.75 -1.18 11.01
N GLY A 2 35.97 0.06 10.55
CA GLY A 2 34.95 1.12 10.56
C GLY A 2 33.96 0.94 9.42
N PHE A 3 32.66 1.03 9.73
CA PHE A 3 31.59 1.06 8.73
C PHE A 3 31.67 2.37 7.94
N LEU A 4 32.12 2.30 6.69
CA LEU A 4 32.10 3.45 5.78
C LEU A 4 30.71 3.56 5.16
N ILE A 5 29.90 4.46 5.75
CA ILE A 5 28.68 4.98 5.13
C ILE A 5 29.11 6.03 4.10
N ALA A 6 28.92 5.78 2.81
CA ALA A 6 29.02 6.84 1.81
C ALA A 6 27.84 7.80 1.98
N ARG A 7 28.12 9.08 2.28
CA ARG A 7 27.12 10.10 2.63
C ARG A 7 27.13 11.25 1.63
N ASN A 8 26.12 11.34 0.77
CA ASN A 8 25.63 12.54 0.09
C ASN A 8 24.19 12.31 -0.42
N SER A 9 23.49 13.39 -0.78
CA SER A 9 22.09 13.37 -1.26
C SER A 9 21.84 12.62 -2.59
N ARG A 10 22.89 12.07 -3.21
CA ARG A 10 22.86 11.24 -4.42
C ARG A 10 23.40 9.82 -4.19
N THR A 11 24.04 9.53 -3.06
CA THR A 11 24.53 8.19 -2.68
C THR A 11 23.49 7.53 -1.80
N ARG A 12 22.85 6.51 -2.36
CA ARG A 12 21.92 5.62 -1.67
C ARG A 12 22.66 4.96 -0.51
N ALA A 13 22.24 5.20 0.73
CA ALA A 13 22.76 4.44 1.85
C ALA A 13 22.09 3.07 1.83
N GLY A 14 22.90 2.02 1.92
CA GLY A 14 22.42 0.66 1.89
C GLY A 14 23.48 -0.29 2.42
N TRP A 15 23.03 -1.46 2.82
CA TRP A 15 23.89 -2.56 3.20
C TRP A 15 23.64 -3.73 2.26
N PHE A 16 24.67 -4.06 1.50
CA PHE A 16 24.74 -5.22 0.63
C PHE A 16 25.63 -6.26 1.29
N GLU A 17 25.21 -7.52 1.23
CA GLU A 17 25.97 -8.68 1.69
C GLU A 17 25.77 -9.81 0.67
N ASP A 18 26.88 -10.33 0.15
CA ASP A 18 26.93 -11.46 -0.80
C ASP A 18 27.44 -12.75 -0.14
N PHE A 19 27.74 -12.71 1.16
CA PHE A 19 28.18 -13.84 1.98
C PHE A 19 29.44 -14.56 1.45
N VAL A 20 30.15 -13.98 0.48
CA VAL A 20 31.37 -14.56 -0.06
C VAL A 20 32.50 -14.36 0.95
N ARG A 21 32.75 -15.40 1.74
CA ARG A 21 33.83 -15.42 2.75
C ARG A 21 34.82 -16.56 2.51
N PRO A 22 36.09 -16.43 2.96
CA PRO A 22 37.05 -17.52 2.88
C PRO A 22 36.67 -18.67 3.83
N GLY A 23 36.00 -19.70 3.30
CA GLY A 23 35.64 -20.92 4.03
C GLY A 23 34.31 -20.83 4.77
N LEU A 24 34.04 -21.86 5.61
CA LEU A 24 32.83 -21.95 6.42
C LEU A 24 32.88 -20.99 7.61
N GLU A 25 31.79 -20.26 7.85
CA GLU A 25 31.63 -19.39 9.03
C GLU A 25 30.51 -19.92 9.90
N ASN A 26 30.83 -20.65 10.99
CA ASN A 26 29.83 -21.27 11.86
C ASN A 26 30.13 -20.99 13.34
N PRO A 27 29.30 -20.18 14.05
CA PRO A 27 28.14 -19.45 13.54
C PRO A 27 28.54 -18.20 12.73
N VAL A 28 27.61 -17.66 11.96
CA VAL A 28 27.79 -16.36 11.30
C VAL A 28 28.11 -15.26 12.33
N GLN A 29 29.14 -14.46 12.05
CA GLN A 29 29.63 -13.41 12.94
C GLN A 29 28.95 -12.07 12.64
N ARG A 30 29.29 -11.07 13.48
CA ARG A 30 28.79 -9.69 13.34
C ARG A 30 28.94 -9.18 11.90
N PRO A 31 27.94 -8.45 11.36
CA PRO A 31 26.85 -7.77 12.08
C PRO A 31 25.63 -8.63 12.42
N TRP A 32 25.67 -9.92 12.12
CA TRP A 32 24.59 -10.87 12.39
C TRP A 32 24.54 -11.27 13.87
N VAL A 33 23.32 -11.51 14.35
CA VAL A 33 23.02 -12.05 15.68
C VAL A 33 21.88 -13.04 15.54
N HIS A 34 22.05 -14.22 16.13
CA HIS A 34 20.96 -15.17 16.32
C HIS A 34 20.13 -14.79 17.55
N LEU A 35 18.82 -14.77 17.42
CA LEU A 35 17.89 -14.38 18.48
C LEU A 35 16.88 -15.50 18.73
N ALA A 36 16.53 -15.68 20.02
CA ALA A 36 15.58 -16.65 20.52
C ALA A 36 15.97 -18.13 20.30
N ASP A 37 15.04 -18.97 19.83
CA ASP A 37 15.19 -20.42 19.71
C ASP A 37 15.73 -20.89 18.34
N GLY A 38 16.06 -22.17 18.23
CA GLY A 38 16.62 -22.75 17.01
C GLY A 38 18.16 -22.73 16.98
N SER A 39 18.70 -23.21 15.88
CA SER A 39 20.15 -23.23 15.65
C SER A 39 20.59 -21.92 15.00
N PRO A 40 21.74 -21.34 15.41
CA PRO A 40 22.35 -20.23 14.70
C PRO A 40 22.69 -20.59 13.25
N ALA A 41 22.52 -19.61 12.37
CA ALA A 41 22.98 -19.65 11.00
C ALA A 41 24.49 -19.75 10.87
N ASP A 42 24.91 -20.21 9.70
CA ASP A 42 26.28 -20.30 9.26
C ASP A 42 26.42 -19.85 7.79
N ILE A 43 27.65 -19.63 7.34
CA ILE A 43 27.96 -19.44 5.92
C ILE A 43 28.58 -20.72 5.39
N ASN A 44 27.98 -21.26 4.33
CA ASN A 44 28.42 -22.51 3.71
C ASN A 44 29.61 -22.32 2.75
N ALA A 45 30.12 -23.43 2.21
CA ALA A 45 31.29 -23.41 1.33
C ALA A 45 31.03 -22.76 -0.05
N LEU A 46 29.76 -22.51 -0.39
CA LEU A 46 29.34 -21.82 -1.60
C LEU A 46 29.19 -20.30 -1.40
N GLY A 47 29.42 -19.80 -0.18
CA GLY A 47 29.21 -18.39 0.16
C GLY A 47 27.73 -18.04 0.26
N GLU A 48 26.92 -18.90 0.86
CA GLU A 48 25.50 -18.66 1.11
C GLU A 48 25.24 -18.63 2.62
N LEU A 49 24.41 -17.69 3.08
CA LEU A 49 23.89 -17.70 4.44
C LEU A 49 22.86 -18.83 4.56
N HIS A 50 23.19 -19.79 5.41
CA HIS A 50 22.35 -20.91 5.79
C HIS A 50 21.47 -20.52 6.97
N ILE A 51 20.14 -20.55 6.80
CA ILE A 51 19.19 -20.43 7.91
C ILE A 51 18.61 -21.82 8.21
N PRO A 52 19.04 -22.48 9.30
CA PRO A 52 18.59 -23.83 9.63
C PRO A 52 17.09 -23.92 9.83
N GLN A 53 16.52 -25.10 9.56
CA GLN A 53 15.14 -25.41 9.87
C GLN A 53 14.82 -25.24 11.37
N ASN A 54 13.63 -24.70 11.66
CA ASN A 54 13.10 -24.59 13.02
C ASN A 54 11.57 -24.70 13.03
N SER A 55 11.04 -25.82 12.50
CA SER A 55 9.59 -26.09 12.42
C SER A 55 8.85 -26.03 13.76
N ALA A 56 9.55 -26.29 14.86
CA ALA A 56 9.00 -26.27 16.22
C ALA A 56 9.19 -24.92 16.93
N THR A 57 9.44 -23.83 16.18
CA THR A 57 9.71 -22.54 16.80
C THR A 57 8.54 -22.07 17.67
N VAL A 58 8.87 -21.65 18.90
CA VAL A 58 7.90 -21.12 19.88
C VAL A 58 8.07 -19.63 20.13
N THR A 59 9.23 -19.08 19.79
CA THR A 59 9.56 -17.67 20.03
C THR A 59 9.95 -16.91 18.77
N GLY A 60 9.83 -17.53 17.60
CA GLY A 60 10.15 -16.91 16.30
C GLY A 60 11.65 -16.74 16.12
N GLY A 61 12.41 -17.78 16.46
CA GLY A 61 13.87 -17.80 16.45
C GLY A 61 14.50 -17.65 15.07
N GLY A 62 15.65 -16.96 15.03
CA GLY A 62 16.44 -16.78 13.81
C GLY A 62 17.26 -15.50 13.76
N GLU A 63 17.90 -15.30 12.62
CA GLU A 63 18.97 -14.34 12.39
C GLU A 63 18.45 -12.94 12.14
N SER A 64 19.16 -11.97 12.72
CA SER A 64 18.88 -10.56 12.56
C SER A 64 20.17 -9.74 12.46
N TYR A 65 20.05 -8.54 11.91
CA TYR A 65 21.10 -7.53 11.86
C TYR A 65 20.52 -6.16 12.21
N ALA A 66 21.38 -5.25 12.66
CA ALA A 66 20.94 -3.94 13.17
C ALA A 66 20.85 -2.85 12.10
N PHE A 67 21.36 -3.09 10.89
CA PHE A 67 21.22 -2.14 9.79
C PHE A 67 19.75 -1.82 9.51
N GLN A 68 19.49 -0.55 9.21
CA GLN A 68 18.20 -0.06 8.78
C GLN A 68 18.39 1.12 7.81
N PRO A 69 17.53 1.25 6.79
CA PRO A 69 17.41 2.45 5.97
C PRO A 69 17.05 3.69 6.79
N ILE A 70 17.45 4.86 6.31
CA ILE A 70 17.29 6.15 6.99
C ILE A 70 16.00 6.85 6.54
N THR A 71 15.63 6.75 5.27
CA THR A 71 14.44 7.43 4.70
C THR A 71 13.17 6.59 4.90
N SER A 72 12.01 7.24 4.82
CA SER A 72 10.70 6.57 4.86
C SER A 72 10.37 5.80 3.56
N SER A 73 11.21 5.94 2.54
CA SER A 73 11.11 5.22 1.28
C SER A 73 12.33 4.33 1.12
N TRP A 74 12.17 3.04 1.34
CA TRP A 74 13.28 2.09 1.39
C TRP A 74 12.94 0.78 0.67
N GLY A 75 13.95 -0.06 0.47
CA GLY A 75 13.79 -1.34 -0.21
C GLY A 75 14.64 -2.45 0.40
N PHE A 76 14.17 -3.67 0.19
CA PHE A 76 14.86 -4.91 0.51
C PHE A 76 14.78 -5.84 -0.69
N ASP A 77 15.94 -6.21 -1.22
CA ASP A 77 16.07 -7.17 -2.32
C ASP A 77 16.91 -8.35 -1.82
N THR A 78 16.57 -9.58 -2.19
CA THR A 78 17.37 -10.76 -1.85
C THR A 78 17.16 -11.89 -2.85
N GLU A 79 18.19 -12.72 -3.03
CA GLU A 79 18.09 -14.00 -3.72
C GLU A 79 18.35 -15.13 -2.74
N PHE A 80 17.46 -16.11 -2.76
CA PHE A 80 17.53 -17.26 -1.87
C PHE A 80 16.91 -18.50 -2.51
N TRP A 81 17.18 -19.64 -1.90
CA TRP A 81 16.62 -20.94 -2.24
C TRP A 81 16.01 -21.56 -0.99
N TRP A 82 14.74 -21.94 -1.10
CA TRP A 82 14.00 -22.61 -0.03
C TRP A 82 13.33 -23.87 -0.59
N PRO A 83 14.00 -25.04 -0.54
CA PRO A 83 13.53 -26.30 -1.13
C PRO A 83 12.43 -26.97 -0.28
N VAL A 84 11.45 -26.19 0.16
CA VAL A 84 10.37 -26.67 1.02
C VAL A 84 9.50 -27.71 0.31
N GLY A 85 9.08 -28.74 1.04
CA GLY A 85 8.19 -29.76 0.53
C GLY A 85 7.65 -30.66 1.63
N GLY A 86 6.82 -31.64 1.26
CA GLY A 86 6.31 -32.66 2.17
C GLY A 86 4.83 -32.48 2.52
N ALA A 87 4.38 -33.20 3.55
CA ALA A 87 2.96 -33.32 3.88
C ALA A 87 2.46 -32.34 4.95
N ALA A 88 3.26 -31.32 5.31
CA ALA A 88 2.91 -30.35 6.36
C ALA A 88 3.04 -28.92 5.83
N ALA A 89 2.16 -28.04 6.33
CA ALA A 89 2.26 -26.61 6.06
C ALA A 89 3.48 -26.02 6.78
N GLN A 90 4.21 -25.15 6.08
CA GLN A 90 5.52 -24.65 6.51
C GLN A 90 5.71 -23.20 6.09
N SER A 91 6.42 -22.40 6.88
CA SER A 91 6.67 -20.98 6.58
C SER A 91 8.14 -20.61 6.69
N PHE A 92 8.53 -19.67 5.83
CA PHE A 92 9.73 -18.88 5.99
C PHE A 92 9.35 -17.39 5.92
N ASP A 93 9.79 -16.62 6.90
CA ASP A 93 9.36 -15.23 7.08
C ASP A 93 10.54 -14.25 7.04
N PHE A 94 10.37 -13.17 6.29
CA PHE A 94 11.14 -11.94 6.43
C PHE A 94 10.34 -10.94 7.26
N TYR A 95 10.71 -10.77 8.53
CA TYR A 95 10.11 -9.76 9.41
C TYR A 95 10.87 -8.45 9.36
N PHE A 96 10.14 -7.37 9.13
CA PHE A 96 10.58 -6.01 9.34
C PHE A 96 10.07 -5.53 10.70
N THR A 97 11.00 -5.16 11.58
CA THR A 97 10.70 -4.93 13.00
C THR A 97 11.70 -3.97 13.66
N ASP A 98 11.54 -3.79 14.97
CA ASP A 98 12.46 -3.02 15.80
C ASP A 98 13.91 -3.54 15.67
N SER A 99 14.90 -2.69 15.92
CA SER A 99 16.29 -3.15 16.05
C SER A 99 16.48 -4.02 17.30
N TRP A 100 17.13 -5.17 17.13
CA TRP A 100 17.49 -6.06 18.24
C TRP A 100 18.35 -5.38 19.31
N VAL A 101 19.14 -4.38 18.92
CA VAL A 101 19.99 -3.59 19.83
C VAL A 101 19.15 -2.85 20.87
N ASN A 102 17.89 -2.51 20.54
CA ASN A 102 17.00 -1.74 21.41
C ASN A 102 16.00 -2.59 22.19
N ARG A 103 15.54 -3.72 21.62
CA ARG A 103 14.39 -4.49 22.15
C ARG A 103 14.72 -5.93 22.58
N GLY A 104 15.92 -6.44 22.31
CA GLY A 104 16.24 -7.84 22.54
C GLY A 104 15.44 -8.76 21.60
N ALA A 105 15.09 -9.98 22.05
CA ALA A 105 14.50 -11.02 21.20
C ALA A 105 12.96 -11.02 21.12
N ALA A 106 12.28 -10.24 21.97
CA ALA A 106 10.82 -10.19 22.08
C ALA A 106 10.25 -8.99 21.31
N PHE A 107 9.92 -9.21 20.04
CA PHE A 107 9.40 -8.17 19.16
C PHE A 107 7.89 -8.21 19.08
N THR A 108 7.31 -7.01 19.05
CA THR A 108 5.86 -6.81 18.90
C THR A 108 5.58 -5.93 17.70
N ASN A 109 4.41 -6.10 17.09
CA ASN A 109 3.95 -5.27 15.97
C ASN A 109 4.91 -5.29 14.78
N CYS A 110 5.23 -6.48 14.28
CA CYS A 110 6.11 -6.70 13.14
C CYS A 110 5.28 -6.74 11.84
N VAL A 111 5.92 -6.42 10.71
CA VAL A 111 5.36 -6.68 9.38
C VAL A 111 6.17 -7.81 8.76
N GLY A 112 5.50 -8.87 8.31
CA GLY A 112 6.15 -10.06 7.75
C GLY A 112 5.83 -10.21 6.27
N ILE A 113 6.86 -10.51 5.47
CA ILE A 113 6.69 -11.12 4.14
C ILE A 113 6.87 -12.63 4.33
N ARG A 114 5.75 -13.35 4.30
CA ARG A 114 5.69 -14.77 4.60
C ARG A 114 5.64 -15.58 3.32
N PHE A 115 6.60 -16.46 3.13
CA PHE A 115 6.54 -17.55 2.16
C PHE A 115 5.88 -18.73 2.86
N PHE A 116 4.72 -19.18 2.37
CA PHE A 116 3.95 -20.25 3.00
C PHE A 116 3.70 -21.40 2.03
N TYR A 117 4.29 -22.54 2.34
CA TYR A 117 4.06 -23.79 1.64
C TYR A 117 2.81 -24.46 2.23
N ARG A 118 1.83 -24.74 1.38
CA ARG A 118 0.70 -25.64 1.70
C ARG A 118 0.70 -26.79 0.70
N ILE A 119 0.18 -27.93 1.12
CA ILE A 119 -0.01 -29.11 0.23
C ILE A 119 -0.84 -28.73 -1.01
N THR A 120 -1.76 -27.77 -0.87
CA THR A 120 -2.64 -27.29 -1.94
C THR A 120 -2.02 -26.22 -2.83
N GLY A 121 -0.81 -25.74 -2.53
CA GLY A 121 -0.13 -24.70 -3.30
C GLY A 121 0.65 -23.72 -2.41
N ASP A 122 1.65 -23.12 -3.04
CA ASP A 122 2.50 -22.09 -2.43
C ASP A 122 1.79 -20.74 -2.39
N THR A 123 2.11 -19.92 -1.41
CA THR A 123 1.50 -18.59 -1.26
C THR A 123 2.47 -17.62 -0.60
N ILE A 124 2.43 -16.35 -1.01
CA ILE A 124 3.15 -15.27 -0.35
C ILE A 124 2.15 -14.34 0.32
N TYR A 125 2.38 -14.06 1.61
CA TYR A 125 1.59 -13.09 2.36
C TYR A 125 2.41 -11.86 2.72
N VAL A 126 1.73 -10.72 2.80
CA VAL A 126 2.14 -9.64 3.69
C VAL A 126 1.19 -9.63 4.86
N GLY A 127 1.72 -9.75 6.06
CA GLY A 127 0.93 -9.79 7.28
C GLY A 127 1.45 -8.82 8.34
N GLU A 128 0.55 -8.51 9.26
CA GLU A 128 0.81 -7.77 10.47
C GLU A 128 0.77 -8.73 11.66
N PHE A 129 1.83 -8.69 12.45
CA PHE A 129 2.13 -9.68 13.46
C PHE A 129 2.26 -9.01 14.82
N PRO A 130 1.27 -9.14 15.71
CA PRO A 130 1.40 -8.72 17.09
C PRO A 130 2.64 -9.36 17.76
N ALA A 131 2.98 -10.59 17.35
CA ALA A 131 4.20 -11.31 17.70
C ALA A 131 4.68 -12.20 16.53
N MET A 132 5.97 -12.53 16.48
CA MET A 132 6.69 -13.13 15.32
C MET A 132 6.24 -14.52 14.83
N ILE A 133 5.28 -15.16 15.49
CA ILE A 133 4.76 -16.47 15.07
C ILE A 133 3.25 -16.45 14.80
N GLN A 134 2.56 -15.43 15.27
CA GLN A 134 1.11 -15.35 15.20
C GLN A 134 0.70 -14.19 14.27
N PRO A 135 0.19 -14.48 13.06
CA PRO A 135 -0.38 -13.43 12.23
C PRO A 135 -1.61 -12.86 12.95
N GLY A 136 -1.64 -11.53 13.13
CA GLY A 136 -2.82 -10.82 13.60
C GLY A 136 -3.76 -10.50 12.44
N SER A 137 -3.20 -10.02 11.34
CA SER A 137 -3.93 -9.73 10.10
C SER A 137 -3.09 -10.14 8.89
N LEU A 138 -3.73 -10.72 7.88
CA LEU A 138 -3.12 -10.97 6.57
C LEU A 138 -3.65 -9.89 5.63
N LEU A 139 -2.78 -8.98 5.22
CA LEU A 139 -3.16 -7.83 4.41
C LEU A 139 -3.16 -8.18 2.93
N GLY A 140 -2.16 -8.97 2.49
CA GLY A 140 -2.00 -9.41 1.11
C GLY A 140 -1.77 -10.91 1.03
N ASP A 141 -2.31 -11.53 -0.03
CA ASP A 141 -2.26 -12.96 -0.31
C ASP A 141 -2.16 -13.14 -1.83
N TRP A 142 -1.02 -13.66 -2.31
CA TRP A 142 -0.78 -13.86 -3.73
C TRP A 142 -0.16 -15.23 -4.01
N PRO A 143 -0.59 -15.90 -5.10
CA PRO A 143 0.14 -17.05 -5.61
C PRO A 143 1.51 -16.60 -6.15
N PRO A 144 2.60 -17.32 -5.86
CA PRO A 144 3.89 -17.02 -6.45
C PRO A 144 3.91 -17.40 -7.94
N PRO A 145 4.71 -16.72 -8.78
CA PRO A 145 4.84 -17.04 -10.21
C PRO A 145 5.54 -18.38 -10.47
N VAL A 146 6.23 -18.94 -9.48
CA VAL A 146 6.89 -20.25 -9.51
C VAL A 146 6.70 -20.94 -8.17
N SER A 147 6.80 -22.27 -8.13
CA SER A 147 6.87 -22.99 -6.86
C SER A 147 8.15 -22.64 -6.10
N PHE A 148 8.10 -22.68 -4.77
CA PHE A 148 9.28 -22.44 -3.94
C PHE A 148 10.31 -23.55 -4.12
N ASN A 149 9.85 -24.80 -4.11
CA ASN A 149 10.71 -25.93 -4.35
C ASN A 149 11.20 -25.97 -5.81
N GLY A 150 12.47 -26.34 -5.98
CA GLY A 150 13.12 -26.48 -7.28
C GLY A 150 13.51 -25.17 -7.96
N HIS A 151 13.25 -24.00 -7.37
CA HIS A 151 13.54 -22.70 -7.97
C HIS A 151 14.37 -21.81 -7.05
N THR A 152 15.23 -21.01 -7.67
CA THR A 152 15.81 -19.82 -7.04
C THR A 152 14.75 -18.72 -7.00
N LEU A 153 14.64 -18.07 -5.85
CA LEU A 153 13.68 -17.02 -5.57
C LEU A 153 14.40 -15.68 -5.43
N THR A 154 13.96 -14.67 -6.15
CA THR A 154 14.42 -13.28 -6.02
C THR A 154 13.27 -12.44 -5.50
N LEU A 155 13.31 -12.09 -4.22
CA LEU A 155 12.33 -11.21 -3.58
C LEU A 155 12.79 -9.75 -3.71
N ARG A 156 11.85 -8.88 -4.05
CA ARG A 156 11.99 -7.43 -3.90
C ARG A 156 10.81 -6.88 -3.12
N VAL A 157 11.10 -6.07 -2.11
CA VAL A 157 10.15 -5.36 -1.28
C VAL A 157 10.47 -3.89 -1.35
N TRP A 158 9.51 -3.06 -1.76
CA TRP A 158 9.64 -1.61 -1.66
C TRP A 158 8.62 -1.06 -0.67
N VAL A 159 9.07 -0.20 0.21
CA VAL A 159 8.24 0.50 1.18
C VAL A 159 8.27 1.99 0.87
N GLU A 160 7.09 2.62 0.87
CA GLU A 160 6.92 4.06 0.71
C GLU A 160 6.23 4.67 1.94
N ASP A 161 6.69 5.86 2.33
CA ASP A 161 6.20 6.61 3.49
C ASP A 161 6.14 5.80 4.80
N ASP A 162 6.93 4.72 4.92
CA ASP A 162 6.86 3.71 6.00
C ASP A 162 5.50 3.01 6.17
N ARG A 163 4.64 3.06 5.13
CA ARG A 163 3.22 2.66 5.20
C ARG A 163 2.78 1.74 4.10
N TRP A 164 3.32 1.90 2.90
CA TRP A 164 2.88 1.18 1.72
C TRP A 164 3.93 0.20 1.26
N VAL A 165 3.63 -1.09 1.36
CA VAL A 165 4.54 -2.18 1.01
C VAL A 165 4.18 -2.69 -0.37
N ARG A 166 5.16 -2.91 -1.24
CA ARG A 166 5.02 -3.52 -2.56
C ARG A 166 5.95 -4.71 -2.69
N VAL A 167 5.47 -5.78 -3.29
CA VAL A 167 6.18 -7.06 -3.36
C VAL A 167 6.30 -7.53 -4.80
N TRP A 168 7.51 -7.95 -5.15
CA TRP A 168 7.81 -8.66 -6.39
C TRP A 168 8.53 -9.96 -6.06
N LEU A 169 8.25 -11.01 -6.82
CA LEU A 169 9.01 -12.26 -6.80
C LEU A 169 9.43 -12.61 -8.23
N ASN A 170 10.71 -12.95 -8.42
CA ASN A 170 11.28 -13.30 -9.73
C ASN A 170 10.96 -12.27 -10.82
N ASN A 171 11.06 -10.99 -10.46
CA ASN A 171 10.70 -9.82 -11.28
C ASN A 171 9.21 -9.67 -11.65
N THR A 172 8.33 -10.54 -11.17
CA THR A 172 6.88 -10.40 -11.31
C THR A 172 6.32 -9.59 -10.14
N TYR A 173 5.56 -8.53 -10.44
CA TYR A 173 4.82 -7.79 -9.42
C TYR A 173 3.69 -8.66 -8.86
N LEU A 174 3.68 -8.87 -7.55
CA LEU A 174 2.62 -9.66 -6.90
C LEU A 174 1.47 -8.76 -6.46
N GLY A 175 1.82 -7.66 -5.80
CA GLY A 175 0.84 -6.74 -5.24
C GLY A 175 1.46 -5.78 -4.25
N SER A 176 0.59 -5.03 -3.58
CA SER A 176 0.97 -4.09 -2.53
C SER A 176 0.12 -4.29 -1.29
N VAL A 177 0.38 -3.62 -0.18
CA VAL A 177 -0.56 -3.50 0.95
C VAL A 177 -0.33 -2.15 1.61
N THR A 178 -1.37 -1.56 2.20
CA THR A 178 -1.20 -0.43 3.14
C THR A 178 -1.27 -0.97 4.56
N LEU A 179 -0.28 -0.63 5.38
CA LEU A 179 -0.22 -1.04 6.77
C LEU A 179 -1.25 -0.29 7.62
N ASP A 180 -1.64 -0.88 8.73
CA ASP A 180 -2.32 -0.23 9.82
C ASP A 180 -1.35 0.66 10.61
N GLN A 181 -1.89 1.73 11.20
CA GLN A 181 -1.08 2.74 11.90
C GLN A 181 -0.18 2.16 13.00
N THR A 182 -0.62 1.11 13.70
CA THR A 182 0.17 0.43 14.74
C THR A 182 1.43 -0.26 14.18
N TYR A 183 1.37 -0.68 12.92
CA TYR A 183 2.42 -1.44 12.23
C TYR A 183 3.26 -0.59 11.30
N TYR A 184 2.99 0.72 11.20
CA TYR A 184 3.84 1.65 10.47
C TYR A 184 5.30 1.47 10.89
N PHE A 185 6.15 1.42 9.86
CA PHE A 185 7.58 1.45 10.06
C PHE A 185 8.00 2.84 10.54
N GLY A 186 9.30 3.00 10.75
CA GLY A 186 9.89 4.26 11.12
C GLY A 186 11.32 4.07 11.56
N PRO A 187 11.97 5.14 12.05
CA PRO A 187 13.28 5.02 12.67
C PRO A 187 13.26 3.95 13.75
N ASN A 188 14.22 3.03 13.67
CA ASN A 188 14.38 1.83 14.49
C ASN A 188 13.42 0.67 14.21
N ARG A 189 12.47 0.77 13.28
CA ARG A 189 11.49 -0.28 12.92
C ARG A 189 11.64 -0.83 11.50
N ARG A 190 12.80 -0.61 10.87
CA ARG A 190 13.13 -1.10 9.53
C ARG A 190 14.22 -2.16 9.55
N CYS A 191 14.46 -2.82 10.69
CA CYS A 191 15.44 -3.89 10.78
C CYS A 191 14.85 -5.21 10.29
N LEU A 192 15.69 -6.12 9.81
CA LEU A 192 15.25 -7.43 9.33
C LEU A 192 15.47 -8.51 10.40
N ARG A 193 14.54 -9.45 10.48
CA ARG A 193 14.73 -10.76 11.08
C ARG A 193 14.19 -11.84 10.16
N MET A 194 14.91 -12.95 10.08
CA MET A 194 14.46 -14.15 9.37
C MET A 194 13.99 -15.18 10.37
N VAL A 195 12.87 -15.84 10.06
CA VAL A 195 12.32 -16.93 10.89
C VAL A 195 11.98 -18.09 9.98
N ASN A 196 12.61 -19.23 10.21
CA ASN A 196 12.42 -20.45 9.41
C ASN A 196 11.58 -21.47 10.18
N ALA A 197 10.26 -21.29 10.16
CA ALA A 197 9.30 -22.25 10.71
C ALA A 197 8.95 -23.35 9.69
N SER A 198 9.97 -24.07 9.24
CA SER A 198 9.84 -25.17 8.28
C SER A 198 10.71 -26.37 8.64
N PHE A 199 10.52 -27.47 7.93
CA PHE A 199 11.35 -28.68 7.99
C PHE A 199 12.49 -28.65 6.95
N SER A 200 12.75 -27.48 6.35
CA SER A 200 13.74 -27.31 5.29
C SER A 200 14.61 -26.11 5.59
N ASP A 201 15.90 -26.23 5.31
CA ASP A 201 16.82 -25.12 5.44
C ASP A 201 16.57 -24.07 4.33
N MET A 202 16.93 -22.83 4.59
CA MET A 202 16.91 -21.74 3.60
C MET A 202 18.34 -21.29 3.33
N TRP A 203 18.68 -21.09 2.06
CA TRP A 203 20.01 -20.66 1.61
C TRP A 203 19.91 -19.32 0.91
N MET A 204 20.49 -18.27 1.48
CA MET A 204 20.48 -16.92 0.92
C MET A 204 21.84 -16.60 0.29
N ARG A 205 21.82 -16.19 -0.98
CA ARG A 205 23.03 -15.85 -1.74
C ARG A 205 23.45 -14.41 -1.59
N TRP A 206 22.47 -13.51 -1.55
CA TRP A 206 22.74 -12.11 -1.34
C TRP A 206 21.52 -11.40 -0.77
N LEU A 207 21.76 -10.27 -0.11
CA LEU A 207 20.73 -9.32 0.24
C LEU A 207 21.20 -7.88 -0.01
N TYR A 208 20.23 -7.01 -0.23
CA TYR A 208 20.43 -5.57 -0.26
C TYR A 208 19.31 -4.87 0.49
N HIS A 209 19.64 -4.14 1.55
CA HIS A 209 18.69 -3.32 2.31
C HIS A 209 19.10 -1.86 2.17
N TYR A 210 18.24 -0.99 1.64
CA TYR A 210 18.67 0.32 1.14
C TYR A 210 17.60 1.42 1.18
N ASP A 211 18.06 2.67 1.22
CA ASP A 211 17.25 3.84 0.94
C ASP A 211 16.96 3.94 -0.56
N ARG A 212 15.70 4.22 -0.92
CA ARG A 212 15.29 4.46 -2.32
C ARG A 212 14.70 5.85 -2.51
N PRO A 213 14.76 6.39 -3.73
CA PRO A 213 13.91 7.52 -4.09
C PRO A 213 12.43 7.15 -3.94
N ALA A 214 11.64 8.05 -3.36
CA ALA A 214 10.20 7.89 -3.30
C ALA A 214 9.62 7.78 -4.71
N THR A 215 8.74 6.79 -4.95
CA THR A 215 7.96 6.74 -6.20
C THR A 215 6.84 7.76 -6.22
N LEU A 216 6.42 8.22 -5.04
CA LEU A 216 5.37 9.22 -4.91
C LEU A 216 5.99 10.61 -5.03
N PRO A 217 5.37 11.51 -5.80
CA PRO A 217 5.88 12.87 -5.95
C PRO A 217 5.79 13.63 -4.62
N GLN A 218 6.54 14.72 -4.47
CA GLN A 218 6.42 15.60 -3.32
C GLN A 218 5.08 16.38 -3.36
N PRO A 219 4.50 16.79 -2.22
CA PRO A 219 3.19 17.46 -2.18
C PRO A 219 3.05 18.68 -3.10
N GLY A 220 4.14 19.42 -3.33
CA GLY A 220 4.16 20.61 -4.19
C GLY A 220 4.13 20.35 -5.71
N VAL A 221 4.02 19.11 -6.15
CA VAL A 221 4.01 18.77 -7.59
C VAL A 221 2.73 19.23 -8.30
N TRP A 222 1.64 19.37 -7.55
CA TRP A 222 0.31 19.75 -8.04
C TRP A 222 0.23 21.27 -8.24
N ASN A 223 0.96 21.77 -9.23
CA ASN A 223 1.17 23.20 -9.43
C ASN A 223 0.22 23.86 -10.44
N SER A 224 -0.59 23.07 -11.16
CA SER A 224 -1.45 23.57 -12.23
C SER A 224 -2.92 23.29 -11.90
N GLN A 225 -3.69 24.34 -11.59
CA GLN A 225 -5.13 24.23 -11.40
C GLN A 225 -5.86 24.19 -12.74
N ILE A 226 -6.56 23.09 -12.98
CA ILE A 226 -7.42 22.90 -14.15
C ILE A 226 -8.78 23.53 -13.91
N PHE A 227 -9.33 23.31 -12.72
CA PHE A 227 -10.68 23.72 -12.39
C PHE A 227 -10.87 23.89 -10.89
N TYR A 228 -11.78 24.79 -10.51
CA TYR A 228 -12.23 25.00 -9.14
C TYR A 228 -13.70 25.41 -9.14
N ASP A 229 -14.46 24.88 -8.19
CA ASP A 229 -15.86 25.23 -7.95
C ASP A 229 -16.12 25.22 -6.45
N ASP A 230 -16.59 26.33 -5.90
CA ASP A 230 -16.88 26.51 -4.47
C ASP A 230 -18.36 26.30 -4.13
N PHE A 231 -19.18 25.96 -5.14
CA PHE A 231 -20.63 25.79 -5.04
C PHE A 231 -21.37 26.94 -4.33
N ASN A 232 -20.76 28.12 -4.16
CA ASN A 232 -21.29 29.22 -3.36
C ASN A 232 -22.23 30.09 -4.20
N ARG A 233 -23.38 29.52 -4.55
CA ARG A 233 -24.42 30.10 -5.39
C ARG A 233 -25.80 29.56 -5.00
N ALA A 234 -26.84 30.13 -5.61
CA ALA A 234 -28.22 29.75 -5.31
C ALA A 234 -28.47 28.24 -5.47
N ASN A 235 -29.31 27.68 -4.60
CA ASN A 235 -29.70 26.28 -4.67
C ASN A 235 -30.29 25.95 -6.04
N GLY A 236 -29.91 24.81 -6.61
CA GLY A 236 -30.39 24.41 -7.93
C GLY A 236 -29.43 23.48 -8.67
N GLN A 237 -29.65 23.35 -9.97
CA GLN A 237 -28.80 22.54 -10.82
C GLN A 237 -27.35 23.07 -10.79
N VAL A 238 -26.40 22.15 -10.74
CA VAL A 238 -25.00 22.50 -10.92
C VAL A 238 -24.80 22.99 -12.36
N ASP A 239 -24.42 24.25 -12.53
CA ASP A 239 -23.88 24.81 -13.77
C ASP A 239 -22.35 25.01 -13.62
N ASN A 240 -21.67 25.78 -14.47
CA ASN A 240 -20.19 25.95 -14.51
C ASN A 240 -19.42 24.87 -15.30
N GLY A 241 -20.04 24.34 -16.37
CA GLY A 241 -19.38 23.44 -17.34
C GLY A 241 -19.21 22.00 -16.85
N TRP A 242 -19.93 21.62 -15.79
CA TRP A 242 -20.11 20.23 -15.39
C TRP A 242 -21.04 19.49 -16.36
N THR A 243 -20.70 18.26 -16.69
CA THR A 243 -21.63 17.28 -17.26
C THR A 243 -22.32 16.56 -16.11
N VAL A 244 -23.65 16.67 -16.04
CA VAL A 244 -24.46 16.12 -14.95
C VAL A 244 -24.96 14.72 -15.32
N PHE A 245 -24.80 13.78 -14.40
CA PHE A 245 -25.26 12.39 -14.49
C PHE A 245 -26.31 12.12 -13.42
N GLY A 246 -27.53 11.76 -13.84
CA GLY A 246 -28.66 11.55 -12.95
C GLY A 246 -29.38 12.84 -12.58
N THR A 247 -30.57 12.68 -11.99
CA THR A 247 -31.38 13.80 -11.51
C THR A 247 -31.13 14.06 -10.02
N ALA A 248 -31.38 15.29 -9.57
CA ALA A 248 -31.30 15.69 -8.15
C ALA A 248 -29.89 15.62 -7.51
N GLY A 249 -28.83 15.70 -8.32
CA GLY A 249 -27.50 16.15 -7.89
C GLY A 249 -27.41 17.66 -8.10
N GLN A 250 -27.34 18.43 -7.01
CA GLN A 250 -27.63 19.86 -7.03
C GLN A 250 -26.82 20.62 -5.97
N ILE A 251 -26.79 21.94 -6.11
CA ILE A 251 -26.26 22.85 -5.10
C ILE A 251 -27.33 23.01 -4.02
N VAL A 252 -26.94 22.75 -2.78
CA VAL A 252 -27.78 22.90 -1.59
C VAL A 252 -26.92 23.50 -0.49
N SER A 253 -27.34 24.66 0.03
CA SER A 253 -26.66 25.34 1.14
C SER A 253 -25.16 25.48 0.90
N ASN A 254 -24.79 25.98 -0.30
CA ASN A 254 -23.41 26.18 -0.75
C ASN A 254 -22.56 24.90 -0.81
N SER A 255 -23.17 23.76 -1.13
CA SER A 255 -22.45 22.49 -1.30
C SER A 255 -23.08 21.65 -2.41
N TYR A 256 -22.29 20.84 -3.10
CA TYR A 256 -22.80 19.81 -4.00
C TYR A 256 -23.32 18.63 -3.19
N ALA A 257 -24.62 18.38 -3.30
CA ALA A 257 -25.33 17.38 -2.52
C ALA A 257 -26.37 16.68 -3.39
N THR A 258 -26.97 15.61 -2.84
CA THR A 258 -28.17 15.05 -3.43
C THR A 258 -29.43 15.52 -2.71
N THR A 259 -30.43 15.90 -3.51
CA THR A 259 -31.80 16.24 -3.08
C THR A 259 -32.81 15.17 -3.46
N GLY A 260 -32.36 14.07 -4.06
CA GLY A 260 -33.24 13.02 -4.58
C GLY A 260 -34.05 12.37 -3.47
N THR A 261 -35.29 11.98 -3.78
CA THR A 261 -36.14 11.21 -2.86
C THR A 261 -36.01 9.71 -3.05
N THR A 262 -35.54 9.26 -4.22
CA THR A 262 -35.30 7.86 -4.56
C THR A 262 -33.83 7.48 -4.34
N ASP A 263 -33.57 6.20 -4.08
CA ASP A 263 -32.21 5.69 -4.02
C ASP A 263 -31.53 5.76 -5.40
N GLY A 264 -30.20 5.86 -5.39
CA GLY A 264 -29.37 5.93 -6.59
C GLY A 264 -28.28 7.00 -6.53
N SER A 265 -27.38 6.94 -7.51
CA SER A 265 -26.20 7.80 -7.60
C SER A 265 -26.42 8.99 -8.53
N ARG A 266 -25.70 10.08 -8.25
CA ARG A 266 -25.66 11.31 -9.03
C ARG A 266 -24.23 11.79 -9.13
N GLY A 267 -23.84 12.20 -10.32
CA GLY A 267 -22.47 12.59 -10.57
C GLY A 267 -22.38 13.89 -11.34
N ILE A 268 -21.27 14.58 -11.13
CA ILE A 268 -20.81 15.63 -12.03
C ILE A 268 -19.42 15.25 -12.51
N LEU A 269 -19.22 15.28 -13.82
CA LEU A 269 -17.91 15.05 -14.44
C LEU A 269 -17.54 16.25 -15.30
N ARG A 270 -16.25 16.53 -15.40
CA ARG A 270 -15.69 17.53 -16.30
C ARG A 270 -14.51 16.93 -17.02
N SER A 271 -14.41 17.19 -18.32
CA SER A 271 -13.17 16.93 -19.06
C SER A 271 -12.05 17.83 -18.54
N THR A 272 -10.94 17.22 -18.19
CA THR A 272 -9.74 17.87 -17.64
C THR A 272 -8.69 18.10 -18.71
N GLY A 273 -8.80 17.42 -19.86
CA GLY A 273 -7.80 17.43 -20.93
C GLY A 273 -6.53 16.63 -20.59
N VAL A 274 -6.39 16.13 -19.36
CA VAL A 274 -5.22 15.35 -18.91
C VAL A 274 -5.38 13.89 -19.32
N THR A 275 -4.36 13.34 -19.96
CA THR A 275 -4.36 11.95 -20.47
C THR A 275 -3.12 11.15 -20.05
N ASN A 276 -2.20 11.78 -19.31
CA ASN A 276 -0.94 11.16 -18.86
C ASN A 276 -1.06 10.46 -17.49
N GLY A 277 -2.24 10.51 -16.84
CA GLY A 277 -2.45 9.88 -15.52
C GLY A 277 -1.83 10.64 -14.35
N ARG A 278 -1.41 11.91 -14.54
CA ARG A 278 -0.92 12.78 -13.46
C ARG A 278 -1.97 13.80 -13.10
N ILE A 279 -2.90 13.38 -12.26
CA ILE A 279 -4.07 14.17 -11.93
C ILE A 279 -4.45 14.01 -10.46
N ARG A 280 -4.96 15.09 -9.89
CA ARG A 280 -5.45 15.17 -8.53
C ARG A 280 -6.81 15.85 -8.51
N ILE A 281 -7.67 15.36 -7.63
CA ILE A 281 -8.91 16.02 -7.22
C ILE A 281 -8.90 16.15 -5.70
N GLU A 282 -9.26 17.32 -5.20
CA GLU A 282 -9.41 17.59 -3.78
C GLU A 282 -10.74 18.30 -3.52
N ALA A 283 -11.36 18.02 -2.39
CA ALA A 283 -12.65 18.60 -2.01
C ALA A 283 -12.77 18.68 -0.49
N THR A 284 -13.46 19.71 0.01
CA THR A 284 -13.82 19.82 1.42
C THR A 284 -15.13 19.09 1.69
N LEU A 285 -15.12 18.14 2.62
CA LEU A 285 -16.31 17.39 3.02
C LEU A 285 -17.27 18.23 3.85
N GLY A 286 -18.56 17.97 3.69
CA GLY A 286 -19.62 18.59 4.48
C GLY A 286 -20.33 19.71 3.73
N GLY A 287 -20.95 20.62 4.49
CA GLY A 287 -21.91 21.59 3.99
C GLY A 287 -23.32 21.22 4.41
N ALA A 288 -24.18 20.91 3.43
CA ALA A 288 -25.56 20.50 3.69
C ALA A 288 -25.65 19.18 4.46
N ILE A 289 -24.76 18.21 4.18
CA ILE A 289 -24.83 16.86 4.74
C ILE A 289 -23.44 16.40 5.19
N ALA A 290 -23.33 16.05 6.47
CA ALA A 290 -22.10 15.51 7.05
C ALA A 290 -21.82 14.07 6.58
N PRO A 291 -20.54 13.62 6.62
CA PRO A 291 -20.20 12.21 6.45
C PRO A 291 -21.03 11.30 7.38
N ASN A 292 -21.49 10.16 6.84
CA ASN A 292 -22.35 9.22 7.54
C ASN A 292 -22.10 7.77 7.07
N ASN A 293 -22.77 6.81 7.70
CA ASN A 293 -22.60 5.37 7.48
C ASN A 293 -23.70 4.71 6.65
N THR A 294 -24.46 5.50 5.91
CA THR A 294 -25.65 5.01 5.19
C THR A 294 -25.56 5.17 3.68
N ALA A 295 -24.73 6.09 3.19
CA ALA A 295 -24.63 6.39 1.76
C ALA A 295 -23.23 6.93 1.39
N ASP A 296 -22.72 6.48 0.25
CA ASP A 296 -21.39 6.78 -0.28
C ASP A 296 -21.35 8.10 -1.04
N SER A 297 -20.28 8.86 -0.82
CA SER A 297 -19.87 9.95 -1.72
C SER A 297 -18.50 9.63 -2.30
N SER A 298 -18.16 10.18 -3.47
CA SER A 298 -16.92 9.83 -4.14
C SER A 298 -16.22 11.03 -4.78
N LEU A 299 -14.88 11.02 -4.70
CA LEU A 299 -14.03 11.77 -5.61
C LEU A 299 -13.67 10.90 -6.81
N ILE A 300 -13.68 11.48 -8.00
CA ILE A 300 -13.54 10.75 -9.26
C ILE A 300 -12.34 11.26 -10.06
N LEU A 301 -11.50 10.33 -10.53
CA LEU A 301 -10.41 10.55 -11.48
C LEU A 301 -10.48 9.56 -12.65
N CYS A 302 -9.82 9.92 -13.76
CA CYS A 302 -9.68 9.08 -14.96
C CYS A 302 -10.99 8.43 -15.42
N ALA A 303 -12.08 9.20 -15.35
CA ALA A 303 -13.38 8.80 -15.85
C ALA A 303 -13.45 8.96 -17.37
N ASN A 304 -14.14 8.03 -18.03
CA ASN A 304 -14.51 8.28 -19.42
C ASN A 304 -15.63 9.34 -19.48
N THR A 305 -15.74 10.02 -20.62
CA THR A 305 -16.74 11.11 -20.79
C THR A 305 -18.18 10.61 -20.76
N GLY A 306 -18.41 9.32 -21.05
CA GLY A 306 -19.72 8.68 -20.93
C GLY A 306 -20.14 8.35 -19.50
N GLY A 307 -19.27 8.54 -18.51
CA GLY A 307 -19.56 8.23 -17.10
C GLY A 307 -19.84 6.74 -16.86
N THR A 308 -19.22 5.85 -17.62
CA THR A 308 -19.41 4.39 -17.50
C THR A 308 -18.24 3.64 -16.90
N GLN A 309 -17.11 4.33 -16.68
CA GLN A 309 -15.92 3.79 -16.04
C GLN A 309 -15.08 4.92 -15.45
N GLY A 310 -14.37 4.64 -14.35
CA GLY A 310 -13.32 5.50 -13.81
C GLY A 310 -12.75 4.99 -12.49
N LEU A 311 -11.91 5.82 -11.85
CA LEU A 311 -11.30 5.55 -10.55
C LEU A 311 -11.96 6.43 -9.48
N ALA A 312 -12.35 5.84 -8.37
CA ALA A 312 -12.99 6.55 -7.27
C ALA A 312 -12.26 6.36 -5.95
N VAL A 313 -12.20 7.44 -5.18
CA VAL A 313 -12.15 7.39 -3.72
C VAL A 313 -13.58 7.45 -3.24
N ASN A 314 -14.02 6.42 -2.52
CA ASN A 314 -15.34 6.38 -1.90
C ASN A 314 -15.25 6.72 -0.41
N ILE A 315 -16.30 7.34 0.09
CA ILE A 315 -16.41 7.90 1.44
C ILE A 315 -17.70 7.38 2.04
N PHE A 316 -17.59 6.43 2.96
CA PHE A 316 -18.70 5.70 3.56
C PHE A 316 -18.42 5.35 5.01
N GLY A 317 -19.33 5.65 5.93
CA GLY A 317 -19.24 5.19 7.31
C GLY A 317 -17.99 5.65 8.05
N ASN A 318 -17.55 6.88 7.79
CA ASN A 318 -16.26 7.41 8.24
C ASN A 318 -15.09 6.49 7.84
N LYS A 319 -15.20 5.88 6.66
CA LYS A 319 -14.15 5.10 6.02
C LYS A 319 -13.93 5.65 4.62
N LEU A 320 -12.74 5.37 4.12
CA LEU A 320 -12.33 5.71 2.77
C LEU A 320 -11.80 4.44 2.11
N TYR A 321 -12.03 4.28 0.81
CA TYR A 321 -11.47 3.18 0.03
C TYR A 321 -11.27 3.58 -1.42
N LEU A 322 -10.26 2.98 -2.04
CA LEU A 322 -9.93 3.17 -3.44
C LEU A 322 -10.61 2.07 -4.26
N SER A 323 -11.28 2.46 -5.34
CA SER A 323 -11.95 1.52 -6.23
C SER A 323 -11.86 1.96 -7.69
N ARG A 324 -12.05 1.00 -8.58
CA ARG A 324 -12.55 1.29 -9.93
C ARG A 324 -14.06 1.14 -9.93
N TRP A 325 -14.75 1.87 -10.80
CA TRP A 325 -16.13 1.55 -11.12
C TRP A 325 -16.32 1.20 -12.59
N SER A 326 -17.40 0.48 -12.84
CA SER A 326 -17.93 0.19 -14.18
C SER A 326 -19.46 0.34 -14.17
N GLY A 327 -20.05 0.53 -15.35
CA GLY A 327 -21.48 0.84 -15.47
C GLY A 327 -21.76 2.34 -15.28
N SER A 328 -23.01 2.75 -15.53
CA SER A 328 -23.43 4.15 -15.48
C SER A 328 -23.12 4.78 -14.12
N LEU A 329 -22.63 6.02 -14.09
CA LEU A 329 -22.38 6.78 -12.85
C LEU A 329 -23.65 6.97 -12.00
N THR A 330 -24.84 6.78 -12.58
CA THR A 330 -26.12 6.79 -11.85
C THR A 330 -26.46 5.46 -11.16
N SER A 331 -25.83 4.36 -11.57
CA SER A 331 -25.96 3.02 -10.99
C SER A 331 -24.66 2.22 -11.18
N PRO A 332 -23.55 2.67 -10.56
CA PRO A 332 -22.22 2.10 -10.82
C PRO A 332 -21.97 0.85 -9.96
N THR A 333 -21.16 -0.07 -10.50
CA THR A 333 -20.61 -1.20 -9.75
C THR A 333 -19.16 -0.93 -9.42
N PHE A 334 -18.83 -0.93 -8.14
CA PHE A 334 -17.45 -0.78 -7.68
C PHE A 334 -16.73 -2.12 -7.56
N THR A 335 -15.47 -2.10 -7.93
CA THR A 335 -14.51 -3.12 -7.53
C THR A 335 -13.42 -2.39 -6.79
N ASP A 336 -13.32 -2.65 -5.50
CA ASP A 336 -12.25 -2.09 -4.69
C ASP A 336 -10.92 -2.57 -5.25
N PHE A 337 -9.90 -1.72 -5.15
CA PHE A 337 -8.56 -2.24 -5.19
C PHE A 337 -8.48 -3.13 -3.95
N GLY A 338 -8.53 -4.46 -4.17
CA GLY A 338 -8.31 -5.43 -3.10
C GLY A 338 -7.09 -4.92 -2.35
N LEU A 339 -7.20 -4.88 -1.01
CA LEU A 339 -6.32 -4.21 -0.01
C LEU A 339 -6.89 -3.00 0.79
N PRO A 340 -8.18 -2.95 1.21
CA PRO A 340 -8.56 -2.00 2.25
C PRO A 340 -8.31 -2.61 3.63
N THR A 341 -7.12 -2.41 4.20
CA THR A 341 -6.90 -2.69 5.62
C THR A 341 -7.01 -1.38 6.38
N ASN A 342 -8.24 -1.17 6.85
CA ASN A 342 -8.78 -0.10 7.68
C ASN A 342 -9.03 1.28 7.05
N GLY A 343 -10.24 1.77 7.31
CA GLY A 343 -10.74 3.05 6.83
C GLY A 343 -10.25 4.22 7.68
N VAL A 344 -10.02 5.35 7.01
CA VAL A 344 -9.71 6.62 7.66
C VAL A 344 -11.00 7.30 8.07
N THR A 345 -11.08 7.73 9.33
CA THR A 345 -12.17 8.59 9.79
C THR A 345 -12.06 9.98 9.18
N VAL A 346 -13.17 10.48 8.65
CA VAL A 346 -13.31 11.85 8.14
C VAL A 346 -14.46 12.54 8.84
N SER A 347 -14.36 13.86 8.97
CA SER A 347 -15.35 14.74 9.56
C SER A 347 -15.74 15.86 8.57
N SER A 348 -16.86 16.53 8.83
CA SER A 348 -17.20 17.76 8.12
C SER A 348 -16.07 18.79 8.30
N GLY A 349 -15.66 19.42 7.19
CA GLY A 349 -14.55 20.37 7.13
C GLY A 349 -13.20 19.74 6.77
N ASP A 350 -13.07 18.41 6.80
CA ASP A 350 -11.84 17.76 6.33
C ASP A 350 -11.67 17.93 4.82
N VAL A 351 -10.44 18.21 4.40
CA VAL A 351 -10.05 18.22 2.99
C VAL A 351 -9.60 16.81 2.61
N VAL A 352 -10.33 16.19 1.70
CA VAL A 352 -9.97 14.89 1.12
C VAL A 352 -9.40 15.10 -0.27
N ALA A 353 -8.33 14.38 -0.58
CA ALA A 353 -7.76 14.40 -1.93
C ALA A 353 -7.51 13.00 -2.45
N PHE A 354 -7.84 12.79 -3.72
CA PHE A 354 -7.46 11.63 -4.50
C PHE A 354 -6.42 12.07 -5.53
N SER A 355 -5.28 11.40 -5.55
CA SER A 355 -4.18 11.69 -6.48
C SER A 355 -3.80 10.43 -7.24
N LEU A 356 -3.41 10.61 -8.49
CA LEU A 356 -2.91 9.57 -9.38
C LEU A 356 -1.62 10.04 -10.03
N TRP A 357 -0.59 9.19 -10.01
CA TRP A 357 0.71 9.44 -10.63
C TRP A 357 1.21 8.17 -11.29
N ASP A 358 1.25 8.15 -12.62
CA ASP A 358 1.81 7.06 -13.42
C ASP A 358 1.29 5.67 -12.98
N GLY A 359 -0.03 5.54 -12.77
CA GLY A 359 -0.69 4.30 -12.35
C GLY A 359 -0.70 4.02 -10.83
N ILE A 360 -0.02 4.83 -10.02
CA ILE A 360 -0.08 4.76 -8.55
C ILE A 360 -1.08 5.80 -8.06
N GLY A 361 -2.10 5.39 -7.33
CA GLY A 361 -3.02 6.32 -6.69
C GLY A 361 -2.95 6.28 -5.18
N TRP A 362 -3.24 7.42 -4.57
CA TRP A 362 -3.29 7.54 -3.12
C TRP A 362 -4.33 8.54 -2.68
N LEU A 363 -4.77 8.37 -1.44
CA LEU A 363 -5.69 9.23 -0.76
C LEU A 363 -4.99 10.05 0.32
N GLU A 364 -5.37 11.31 0.45
CA GLU A 364 -4.99 12.20 1.54
C GLU A 364 -6.20 12.71 2.32
N VAL A 365 -6.03 12.88 3.62
CA VAL A 365 -6.95 13.65 4.50
C VAL A 365 -6.13 14.74 5.18
N ASN A 366 -6.53 16.00 5.00
CA ASN A 366 -5.84 17.18 5.52
C ASN A 366 -4.33 17.17 5.17
N GLY A 367 -4.02 16.81 3.92
CA GLY A 367 -2.64 16.73 3.40
C GLY A 367 -1.82 15.53 3.87
N GLN A 368 -2.39 14.63 4.69
CA GLN A 368 -1.72 13.42 5.14
C GLN A 368 -2.17 12.23 4.30
N ARG A 369 -1.21 11.52 3.68
CA ARG A 369 -1.49 10.30 2.91
C ARG A 369 -1.92 9.16 3.83
N ARG A 370 -2.93 8.41 3.39
CA ARG A 370 -3.56 7.38 4.22
C ARG A 370 -3.73 6.04 3.55
N LEU A 371 -4.05 6.02 2.25
CA LEU A 371 -4.29 4.80 1.49
C LEU A 371 -3.58 4.92 0.16
N TYR A 372 -3.13 3.77 -0.35
CA TYR A 372 -2.35 3.66 -1.57
C TYR A 372 -2.81 2.45 -2.38
N ALA A 373 -2.77 2.57 -3.70
CA ALA A 373 -2.98 1.48 -4.62
C ALA A 373 -2.01 1.60 -5.81
N ALA A 374 -1.46 0.47 -6.25
CA ALA A 374 -0.69 0.40 -7.49
C ALA A 374 -1.61 0.02 -8.66
N THR A 375 -1.05 0.08 -9.87
CA THR A 375 -1.62 -0.53 -11.08
C THR A 375 -3.04 -0.06 -11.40
N MET A 376 -3.44 1.12 -10.92
CA MET A 376 -4.80 1.64 -11.14
C MET A 376 -5.04 1.92 -12.62
N ASN A 377 -4.00 2.32 -13.36
CA ASN A 377 -4.10 2.54 -14.79
C ASN A 377 -4.08 1.28 -15.67
N ASP A 378 -3.78 0.11 -15.08
CA ASP A 378 -3.87 -1.16 -15.81
C ASP A 378 -5.34 -1.62 -15.96
N VAL A 379 -6.23 -1.11 -15.10
CA VAL A 379 -7.67 -1.42 -15.10
C VAL A 379 -8.55 -0.27 -15.58
N VAL A 380 -8.08 0.98 -15.46
CA VAL A 380 -8.76 2.18 -15.97
C VAL A 380 -7.74 3.04 -16.72
N PRO A 381 -7.87 3.22 -18.05
CA PRO A 381 -6.87 3.92 -18.84
C PRO A 381 -6.58 5.34 -18.33
N ALA A 382 -5.30 5.70 -18.23
CA ALA A 382 -4.85 7.06 -17.91
C ALA A 382 -5.35 8.12 -18.90
N SER A 383 -5.65 7.70 -20.13
CA SER A 383 -6.18 8.54 -21.21
C SER A 383 -7.63 8.99 -21.00
N ASN A 384 -8.34 8.41 -20.04
CA ASN A 384 -9.69 8.85 -19.69
C ASN A 384 -9.63 10.24 -19.06
N PRO A 385 -10.20 11.28 -19.69
CA PRO A 385 -9.83 12.65 -19.37
C PRO A 385 -10.76 13.29 -18.33
N ALA A 386 -11.74 12.60 -17.76
CA ALA A 386 -12.71 13.24 -16.87
C ALA A 386 -12.42 13.02 -15.38
N ALA A 387 -12.78 14.02 -14.59
CA ALA A 387 -12.74 14.00 -13.12
C ALA A 387 -13.99 14.68 -12.55
N GLY A 388 -14.31 14.45 -11.28
CA GLY A 388 -15.45 15.09 -10.65
C GLY A 388 -15.91 14.46 -9.35
N LEU A 389 -17.20 14.58 -9.04
CA LEU A 389 -17.77 14.17 -7.77
C LEU A 389 -18.97 13.26 -7.98
N ARG A 390 -19.19 12.36 -7.03
CA ARG A 390 -20.44 11.62 -6.89
C ARG A 390 -21.02 11.80 -5.50
N VAL A 391 -22.34 11.90 -5.45
CA VAL A 391 -23.16 11.82 -4.26
C VAL A 391 -24.25 10.78 -4.50
N GLU A 392 -24.72 10.13 -3.44
CA GLU A 392 -25.76 9.12 -3.57
C GLU A 392 -26.82 9.24 -2.49
N ARG A 393 -27.95 8.57 -2.73
CA ARG A 393 -28.92 8.24 -1.70
C ARG A 393 -29.08 6.73 -1.64
N THR A 394 -28.98 6.19 -0.43
CA THR A 394 -29.15 4.77 -0.16
C THR A 394 -29.92 4.63 1.14
N SER A 395 -30.92 3.73 1.18
CA SER A 395 -31.71 3.45 2.38
C SER A 395 -32.30 4.72 3.00
N PHE A 396 -32.87 5.59 2.16
CA PHE A 396 -33.49 6.86 2.55
C PHE A 396 -32.55 7.92 3.16
N ASN A 397 -31.23 7.73 3.09
CA ASN A 397 -30.25 8.69 3.58
C ASN A 397 -29.36 9.19 2.45
N ASN A 398 -28.99 10.45 2.51
CA ASN A 398 -28.10 11.08 1.53
C ASN A 398 -26.66 10.94 1.99
N SER A 399 -25.73 10.78 1.05
CA SER A 399 -24.29 10.77 1.31
C SER A 399 -23.80 12.12 1.81
N ALA A 400 -22.52 12.18 2.22
CA ALA A 400 -21.85 13.45 2.46
C ALA A 400 -21.94 14.38 1.25
N SER A 401 -22.04 15.68 1.50
CA SER A 401 -21.92 16.73 0.50
C SER A 401 -20.48 17.25 0.41
N PHE A 402 -20.21 18.05 -0.62
CA PHE A 402 -18.91 18.71 -0.83
C PHE A 402 -19.08 20.22 -0.89
N ASN A 403 -18.37 20.96 -0.04
CA ASN A 403 -18.40 22.42 -0.03
C ASN A 403 -17.69 23.01 -1.25
N ASP A 404 -16.63 22.37 -1.71
CA ASP A 404 -15.86 22.80 -2.86
C ASP A 404 -15.22 21.60 -3.55
N VAL A 405 -14.67 21.84 -4.73
CA VAL A 405 -13.80 20.89 -5.43
C VAL A 405 -12.75 21.63 -6.25
N ARG A 406 -11.53 21.12 -6.21
CA ARG A 406 -10.42 21.55 -7.07
C ARG A 406 -9.85 20.36 -7.84
N ILE A 407 -9.59 20.58 -9.13
CA ILE A 407 -8.90 19.62 -10.00
C ILE A 407 -7.55 20.21 -10.38
N LEU A 408 -6.50 19.44 -10.13
CA LEU A 408 -5.10 19.81 -10.28
C LEU A 408 -4.39 18.80 -11.18
N THR A 409 -3.34 19.25 -11.85
CA THR A 409 -2.41 18.39 -12.58
C THR A 409 -0.97 18.81 -12.28
N ALA A 410 -0.05 17.91 -12.62
CA ALA A 410 1.38 18.13 -12.58
C ALA A 410 1.93 18.12 -14.00
N ALA A 411 2.97 18.92 -14.23
CA ALA A 411 3.67 19.00 -15.51
C ALA A 411 4.32 17.68 -15.95
#